data_AF-A0A1X2HHP4-F1
#
_entry.id   AF-A0A1X2HHP4-F1
#
_cell.length_a   1.000
_cell.length_b   1.000
_cell.length_c   1.000
_cell.angle_alpha   90.00
_cell.angle_beta   90.00
_cell.angle_gamma   90.00
#
_symmetry.space_group_name_H-M   'P 1'
#
loop_
_entity.id
_entity.type
_entity.pdbx_description
1 polymer ?
#
loop_
_entity_poly.entity_id
_entity_poly.type
_entity_poly.pdbx_seq_one_letter_code
_entity_poly.pdbx_strand_id
1 'polypeptide(L)'
;MQKRGLVNVFNIFYWIMAIVCLIVTLAIWIFFLVKRTDIQNACTEYLNQSEQIDSSYGLKASASDACESTMKAFLIGGGFAVMIGNLISIYFACVIHAYANRLKSGFQHQQLRDLEDFPQPYNKASLY
;
A
#
# COMPACT_ATOMS: atom_id res chain seq x y z
N MET A 1 28.04 15.17 -6.29
CA MET A 1 27.21 14.26 -7.12
C MET A 1 26.58 13.07 -6.35
N GLN A 2 27.10 12.65 -5.18
CA GLN A 2 26.64 11.45 -4.45
C GLN A 2 25.20 11.48 -3.89
N LYS A 3 24.60 12.64 -3.61
CA LYS A 3 23.26 12.72 -2.99
C LYS A 3 22.08 12.35 -3.92
N ARG A 4 22.32 12.29 -5.24
CA ARG A 4 21.27 12.02 -6.25
C ARG A 4 20.91 10.54 -6.37
N GLY A 5 21.88 9.64 -6.18
CA GLY A 5 21.64 8.20 -6.22
C GLY A 5 20.79 7.72 -5.04
N LEU A 6 21.02 8.31 -3.86
CA LEU A 6 20.33 7.95 -2.63
C LEU A 6 18.80 8.14 -2.73
N VAL A 7 18.34 9.27 -3.27
CA VAL A 7 16.89 9.56 -3.43
C VAL A 7 16.22 8.59 -4.40
N ASN A 8 16.90 8.22 -5.48
CA ASN A 8 16.36 7.28 -6.46
C ASN A 8 16.27 5.85 -5.90
N VAL A 9 17.25 5.46 -5.09
CA VAL A 9 17.27 4.18 -4.37
C VAL A 9 16.12 4.09 -3.37
N PHE A 10 15.87 5.15 -2.59
CA PHE A 10 14.72 5.19 -1.67
C PHE A 10 13.37 5.04 -2.39
N ASN A 11 13.21 5.68 -3.55
CA ASN A 11 12.01 5.56 -4.36
C ASN A 11 11.78 4.13 -4.88
N ILE A 12 12.85 3.47 -5.33
CA ILE A 12 12.79 2.07 -5.78
C ILE A 12 12.41 1.14 -4.62
N PHE A 13 13.00 1.33 -3.44
CA PHE A 13 12.65 0.53 -2.26
C PHE A 13 11.18 0.69 -1.85
N TYR A 14 10.62 1.90 -1.94
CA TYR A 14 9.20 2.12 -1.67
C TYR A 14 8.29 1.42 -2.68
N TRP A 15 8.66 1.43 -3.96
CA TRP A 15 7.95 0.69 -5.00
C TRP A 15 8.00 -0.83 -4.76
N ILE A 16 9.16 -1.36 -4.37
CA ILE A 16 9.30 -2.77 -4.03
C ILE A 16 8.42 -3.13 -2.84
N MET A 17 8.41 -2.32 -1.78
CA MET A 17 7.55 -2.55 -0.61
C MET A 17 6.07 -2.51 -0.97
N ALA A 18 5.64 -1.58 -1.83
CA ALA A 18 4.26 -1.52 -2.30
C ALA A 18 3.86 -2.79 -3.09
N ILE A 19 4.73 -3.28 -3.97
CA ILE A 19 4.49 -4.52 -4.73
C ILE A 19 4.44 -5.74 -3.81
N VAL A 20 5.37 -5.84 -2.85
CA VAL A 20 5.38 -6.94 -1.88
C VAL A 20 4.10 -6.94 -1.04
N CYS A 21 3.66 -5.77 -0.54
CA CYS A 21 2.38 -5.65 0.16
C CYS A 21 1.19 -6.08 -0.71
N LEU A 22 1.19 -5.73 -1.99
CA LEU A 22 0.14 -6.14 -2.92
C LEU A 22 0.10 -7.67 -3.07
N ILE A 23 1.25 -8.31 -3.30
CA ILE A 23 1.34 -9.76 -3.44
C ILE A 23 0.87 -10.47 -2.16
N VAL A 24 1.34 -10.01 -0.99
CA VAL A 24 0.97 -10.61 0.30
C VAL A 24 -0.52 -10.45 0.58
N THR A 25 -1.08 -9.27 0.34
CA THR A 25 -2.52 -9.04 0.57
C THR A 25 -3.39 -9.87 -0.38
N LEU A 26 -3.01 -9.98 -1.66
CA LEU A 26 -3.70 -10.87 -2.60
C LEU A 26 -3.59 -12.34 -2.19
N ALA A 27 -2.41 -12.80 -1.78
CA ALA A 27 -2.22 -14.19 -1.37
C ALA A 27 -3.07 -14.55 -0.14
N ILE A 28 -3.11 -13.67 0.86
CA ILE A 28 -3.97 -13.82 2.04
C ILE A 28 -5.45 -13.85 1.64
N TRP A 29 -5.86 -12.98 0.72
CA TRP A 29 -7.26 -12.91 0.28
C TRP A 29 -7.70 -14.14 -0.51
N ILE A 30 -6.84 -14.63 -1.42
CA ILE A 30 -7.05 -15.88 -2.15
C ILE A 30 -7.14 -17.06 -1.18
N PHE A 31 -6.24 -17.13 -0.20
CA PHE A 31 -6.27 -18.17 0.84
C PHE A 31 -7.60 -18.17 1.60
N PHE A 32 -8.09 -16.98 1.99
CA PHE A 32 -9.39 -16.84 2.65
C PHE A 32 -10.56 -17.30 1.76
N LEU A 33 -10.52 -16.98 0.47
CA LEU A 33 -11.55 -17.41 -0.49
C LEU A 33 -11.58 -18.92 -0.65
N VAL A 34 -10.41 -19.57 -0.70
CA VAL A 34 -10.31 -21.03 -0.78
C VAL A 34 -10.82 -21.68 0.51
N LYS A 35 -10.47 -21.13 1.68
CA LYS A 35 -10.89 -21.66 2.98
C LYS A 35 -12.33 -21.33 3.37
N ARG A 36 -13.03 -20.52 2.59
CA ARG A 36 -14.42 -20.14 2.85
C ARG A 36 -15.34 -21.33 3.07
N THR A 37 -15.26 -22.35 2.22
CA THR A 37 -16.13 -23.53 2.28
C THR A 37 -15.84 -24.37 3.52
N ASP A 38 -14.57 -24.51 3.90
CA ASP A 38 -14.16 -25.22 5.11
C ASP A 38 -14.68 -24.52 6.37
N ILE A 39 -14.59 -23.18 6.41
CA ILE A 39 -15.09 -22.38 7.53
C ILE A 39 -16.63 -22.46 7.63
N GLN A 40 -17.33 -22.45 6.50
CA GLN A 40 -18.79 -22.58 6.48
C GLN A 40 -19.25 -23.98 6.94
N ASN A 41 -18.53 -25.03 6.55
CA ASN A 41 -18.81 -26.39 6.98
C ASN A 41 -18.56 -26.55 8.48
N ALA A 42 -17.45 -26.02 8.99
CA ALA A 42 -17.14 -26.04 10.42
C ALA A 42 -18.20 -25.28 11.24
N CYS A 43 -18.65 -24.11 10.78
CA CYS A 43 -19.71 -23.34 11.45
C CYS A 43 -21.01 -24.16 11.59
N THR A 44 -21.39 -24.88 10.55
CA THR A 44 -22.57 -25.76 10.54
C THR A 44 -22.40 -26.93 11.51
N GLU A 45 -21.20 -27.49 11.60
CA GLU A 45 -20.85 -28.57 12.52
C GLU A 45 -20.89 -28.13 14.00
N TYR A 46 -20.35 -26.94 14.33
CA TYR A 46 -20.43 -26.38 15.68
C TYR A 46 -21.87 -26.13 16.13
N LEU A 47 -22.73 -25.64 15.24
CA LEU A 47 -24.15 -25.45 15.53
C LEU A 47 -24.87 -26.78 15.80
N ASN A 48 -24.49 -27.84 15.09
CA ASN A 48 -25.01 -29.19 15.34
C ASN A 48 -24.51 -29.77 16.67
N GLN A 49 -23.29 -29.43 17.11
CA GLN A 49 -22.69 -29.95 18.34
C GLN A 49 -23.13 -29.19 19.61
N SER A 50 -23.43 -27.89 19.52
CA SER A 50 -23.93 -27.11 20.67
C SER A 50 -25.35 -27.50 21.11
N GLU A 51 -26.05 -28.31 20.31
CA GLU A 51 -27.46 -28.62 20.43
C GLU A 51 -27.80 -29.78 21.37
N GLN A 52 -26.84 -30.35 22.11
CA GLN A 52 -27.21 -31.25 23.21
C GLN A 52 -27.97 -30.54 24.35
N ILE A 53 -28.07 -29.20 24.34
CA ILE A 53 -28.61 -28.41 25.47
C ILE A 53 -29.90 -27.63 25.15
N ASP A 54 -30.27 -27.33 23.89
CA ASP A 54 -31.50 -26.55 23.62
C ASP A 54 -32.20 -26.94 22.31
N SER A 55 -33.38 -27.57 22.44
CA SER A 55 -34.15 -28.21 21.37
C SER A 55 -34.98 -27.22 20.54
N SER A 56 -34.35 -26.20 19.96
CA SER A 56 -35.05 -25.17 19.16
C SER A 56 -34.59 -25.16 17.70
N TYR A 57 -35.31 -25.91 16.88
CA TYR A 57 -35.11 -26.03 15.42
C TYR A 57 -35.11 -24.67 14.69
N GLY A 58 -35.87 -23.69 15.19
CA GLY A 58 -35.93 -22.33 14.61
C GLY A 58 -34.67 -21.49 14.87
N LEU A 59 -34.01 -21.70 16.01
CA LEU A 59 -32.76 -21.03 16.34
C LEU A 59 -31.61 -21.53 15.45
N LYS A 60 -31.59 -22.83 15.14
CA LYS A 60 -30.61 -23.46 14.26
C LYS A 60 -30.64 -22.91 12.84
N ALA A 61 -31.83 -22.83 12.24
CA ALA A 61 -32.00 -22.28 10.89
C ALA A 61 -31.58 -20.79 10.84
N SER A 62 -31.94 -20.01 11.87
CA SER A 62 -31.51 -18.60 11.95
C SER A 62 -30.00 -18.45 12.14
N ALA A 63 -29.37 -19.31 12.93
CA ALA A 63 -27.93 -19.27 13.18
C ALA A 63 -27.09 -19.70 11.97
N SER A 64 -27.55 -20.72 11.22
CA SER A 64 -26.90 -21.12 9.96
C SER A 64 -26.99 -20.00 8.92
N ASP A 65 -28.16 -19.38 8.78
CA ASP A 65 -28.38 -18.27 7.86
C ASP A 65 -27.55 -17.03 8.25
N ALA A 66 -27.46 -16.74 9.55
CA ALA A 66 -26.61 -15.67 10.07
C ALA A 66 -25.12 -15.92 9.81
N CYS A 67 -24.66 -17.17 9.91
CA CYS A 67 -23.27 -17.53 9.63
C CYS A 67 -22.93 -17.33 8.14
N GLU A 68 -23.81 -17.80 7.25
CA GLU A 68 -23.61 -17.62 5.80
C GLU A 68 -23.65 -16.14 5.40
N SER A 69 -24.63 -15.40 5.91
CA SER A 69 -24.82 -13.97 5.62
C SER A 69 -23.63 -13.14 6.10
N THR A 70 -23.16 -13.39 7.33
CA THR A 70 -22.01 -12.69 7.91
C THR A 70 -20.72 -12.97 7.14
N MET A 71 -20.50 -14.24 6.76
CA MET A 71 -19.33 -14.64 5.97
C MET A 71 -19.33 -13.95 4.58
N LYS A 72 -20.49 -13.90 3.92
CA LYS A 72 -20.66 -13.19 2.64
C LYS A 72 -20.39 -11.69 2.79
N ALA A 73 -20.95 -11.05 3.83
CA ALA A 73 -20.74 -9.63 4.10
C ALA A 73 -19.26 -9.32 4.37
N PHE A 74 -18.57 -10.16 5.14
CA PHE A 74 -17.14 -10.01 5.42
C PHE A 74 -16.27 -10.14 4.17
N LEU A 75 -16.56 -11.11 3.29
CA LEU A 75 -15.81 -11.30 2.04
C LEU A 75 -15.97 -10.12 1.08
N ILE A 76 -17.19 -9.62 0.92
CA ILE A 76 -17.48 -8.47 0.05
C ILE A 76 -16.86 -7.21 0.65
N GLY A 77 -17.11 -6.93 1.94
CA GLY A 77 -16.60 -5.74 2.62
C GLY A 77 -15.07 -5.74 2.72
N GLY A 78 -14.48 -6.87 3.09
CA GLY A 78 -13.04 -7.04 3.16
C GLY A 78 -12.37 -6.92 1.79
N GLY A 79 -12.98 -7.46 0.73
CA GLY A 79 -12.47 -7.32 -0.64
C GLY A 79 -12.38 -5.86 -1.08
N PHE A 80 -13.41 -5.07 -0.79
CA PHE A 80 -13.39 -3.62 -1.03
C PHE A 80 -12.31 -2.91 -0.20
N ALA A 81 -12.17 -3.24 1.08
CA ALA A 81 -11.16 -2.64 1.94
C ALA A 81 -9.73 -2.93 1.44
N VAL A 82 -9.46 -4.17 1.03
CA VAL A 82 -8.16 -4.58 0.46
C VAL A 82 -7.88 -3.85 -0.85
N MET A 83 -8.89 -3.68 -1.71
CA MET A 83 -8.72 -2.92 -2.96
C MET A 83 -8.35 -1.45 -2.68
N ILE A 84 -9.05 -0.79 -1.75
CA ILE A 84 -8.78 0.60 -1.39
C ILE A 84 -7.38 0.74 -0.76
N GLY A 85 -7.00 -0.16 0.16
CA GLY A 85 -5.67 -0.15 0.77
C GLY A 85 -4.53 -0.30 -0.25
N ASN A 86 -4.73 -1.14 -1.26
CA ASN A 86 -3.78 -1.29 -2.36
C ASN A 86 -3.72 -0.04 -3.26
N LEU A 87 -4.87 0.58 -3.57
CA LEU A 87 -4.91 1.83 -4.33
C LEU A 87 -4.19 2.97 -3.60
N ILE A 88 -4.35 3.08 -2.29
CA ILE A 88 -3.65 4.06 -1.46
C ILE A 88 -2.13 3.81 -1.51
N SER A 89 -1.71 2.54 -1.40
CA SER A 89 -0.29 2.17 -1.47
C SER A 89 0.34 2.56 -2.80
N ILE A 90 -0.37 2.31 -3.91
CA ILE A 90 0.06 2.71 -5.26
C ILE A 90 0.07 4.24 -5.41
N TYR A 91 -0.93 4.94 -4.87
CA TYR A 91 -1.01 6.39 -4.90
C TYR A 91 0.22 7.03 -4.25
N PHE A 92 0.58 6.61 -3.03
CA PHE A 92 1.76 7.12 -2.36
C PHE A 92 3.05 6.81 -3.13
N ALA A 93 3.18 5.61 -3.71
CA ALA A 93 4.33 5.25 -4.54
C ALA A 93 4.46 6.15 -5.78
N CYS A 94 3.34 6.45 -6.47
CA CYS A 94 3.30 7.36 -7.62
C CYS A 94 3.64 8.80 -7.25
N VAL A 95 3.09 9.29 -6.12
CA VAL A 95 3.31 10.66 -5.66
C VAL A 95 4.78 10.87 -5.30
N ILE A 96 5.39 9.98 -4.52
CA ILE A 96 6.81 10.05 -4.17
C ILE A 96 7.68 10.00 -5.42
N HIS A 97 7.33 9.16 -6.39
CA HIS A 97 8.04 9.07 -7.67
C HIS A 97 7.97 10.38 -8.45
N ALA A 98 6.78 11.00 -8.53
CA ALA A 98 6.61 12.29 -9.20
C ALA A 98 7.39 13.41 -8.48
N TYR A 99 7.44 13.41 -7.15
CA TYR A 99 8.25 14.36 -6.37
C TYR A 99 9.75 14.18 -6.62
N ALA A 100 10.24 12.94 -6.64
CA ALA A 100 11.65 12.65 -6.95
C ALA A 100 12.02 13.12 -8.37
N ASN A 101 11.13 12.90 -9.35
CA ASN A 101 11.35 13.35 -10.73
C ASN A 101 11.28 14.87 -10.90
N ARG A 102 10.37 15.56 -10.20
CA ARG A 102 10.30 17.04 -10.23
C ARG A 102 11.52 17.69 -9.59
N LEU A 103 12.06 17.11 -8.52
CA LEU A 103 13.30 17.61 -7.92
C LEU A 103 14.50 17.45 -8.86
N LYS A 104 14.50 16.40 -9.70
CA LYS A 104 15.49 16.17 -10.75
C LYS A 104 15.41 17.22 -11.87
N SER A 105 14.21 17.62 -12.29
CA SER A 105 14.02 18.61 -13.36
C SER A 105 14.15 20.07 -12.89
N GLY A 106 13.74 20.40 -11.66
CA GLY A 106 13.84 21.76 -11.11
C GLY A 106 15.29 22.23 -10.91
N PHE A 107 16.20 21.33 -10.53
CA PHE A 107 17.64 21.63 -10.42
C PHE A 107 18.35 21.77 -11.78
N GLN A 108 17.68 21.47 -12.88
CA GLN A 108 18.24 21.57 -14.23
C GLN A 108 18.07 22.98 -14.82
N HIS A 109 17.06 23.75 -14.37
CA HIS A 109 16.89 25.16 -14.74
C HIS A 109 17.61 26.14 -13.80
N GLN A 110 18.08 25.66 -12.65
CA GLN A 110 18.86 26.43 -11.68
C GLN A 110 20.30 25.91 -11.60
N GLN A 111 20.82 25.36 -12.70
CA GLN A 111 22.27 25.29 -12.89
C GLN A 111 22.77 26.71 -13.09
N LEU A 112 23.33 27.25 -12.00
CA LEU A 112 24.37 28.28 -12.02
C LEU A 112 23.97 29.57 -12.76
N ARG A 113 23.10 30.39 -12.15
CA ARG A 113 23.37 31.83 -12.24
C ARG A 113 24.61 32.03 -11.40
N ASP A 114 25.76 32.03 -12.07
CA ASP A 114 27.07 32.29 -11.46
C ASP A 114 26.93 33.44 -10.48
N LEU A 115 27.09 33.11 -9.21
CA LEU A 115 27.34 34.07 -8.14
C LEU A 115 28.82 34.52 -8.18
N GLU A 116 29.42 34.53 -9.37
CA GLU A 116 30.81 34.92 -9.65
C GLU A 116 30.92 36.22 -10.48
N ASP A 117 29.81 36.90 -10.81
CA ASP A 117 29.83 38.29 -11.28
C ASP A 117 30.02 39.27 -10.09
N PHE A 118 31.08 39.05 -9.31
CA PHE A 118 31.72 40.15 -8.60
C PHE A 118 32.70 40.79 -9.58
N PRO A 119 32.65 42.12 -9.78
CA PRO A 119 33.47 42.79 -10.79
C PRO A 119 34.93 42.52 -10.50
N GLN A 120 35.63 41.85 -11.42
CA GLN A 120 37.08 41.79 -11.38
C GLN A 120 37.62 43.22 -11.41
N PRO A 121 38.41 43.67 -10.42
CA PRO A 121 39.04 44.96 -10.51
C PRO A 121 40.15 44.86 -11.57
N TYR A 122 39.84 45.34 -12.77
CA TYR A 122 40.85 45.89 -13.66
C TYR A 122 41.49 47.08 -12.94
N ASN A 123 42.73 46.93 -12.49
CA ASN A 123 43.65 48.06 -12.44
C ASN A 123 45.08 47.62 -12.67
N LYS A 124 45.63 48.18 -13.74
CA LYS A 124 47.06 48.26 -14.03
C LYS A 124 47.69 49.22 -13.02
N ALA A 125 48.91 48.95 -12.55
CA ALA A 125 50.06 49.88 -12.54
C ALA A 125 51.14 49.47 -11.53
N SER A 126 52.38 49.52 -12.04
CA SER A 126 53.70 49.65 -11.42
C SER A 126 53.85 49.70 -9.90
N LEU A 127 54.88 49.04 -9.37
CA LEU A 127 55.87 49.70 -8.51
C LEU A 127 57.12 48.80 -8.32
N TYR A 128 58.24 49.31 -8.85
CA TYR A 128 59.67 49.14 -8.53
C TYR A 128 60.29 47.73 -8.46
#